data_AF-A0A3D5I088-F1
#
_entry.id   AF-A0A3D5I088-F1
#
_cell.length_a   1.000
_cell.length_b   1.000
_cell.length_c   1.000
_cell.angle_alpha   90.00
_cell.angle_beta   90.00
_cell.angle_gamma   90.00
#
_symmetry.space_group_name_H-M   'P 1'
#
loop_
_entity.id
_entity.type
_entity.pdbx_description
1 polymer ?
#
loop_
_entity_poly.entity_id
_entity_poly.type
_entity_poly.pdbx_seq_one_letter_code
_entity_poly.pdbx_strand_id
1 'polypeptide(L)' 'MSDARQLLGMKGASGTSSIWKLRLQLMKPVTWIPLIWGVLCGAAASGNFHWQTSDVLASLACMLMSGPLLAGFTQTIND' A
#
# COMPACT_ATOMS: atom_id res chain seq x y z
N MET A 1 2.46 -20.76 -3.61
CA MET A 1 2.25 -19.52 -4.41
C MET A 1 0.82 -18.98 -4.37
N SER A 2 -0.22 -19.77 -4.06
CA SER A 2 -1.62 -19.29 -3.92
C SER A 2 -1.79 -18.23 -2.82
N ASP A 3 -1.21 -18.46 -1.64
CA ASP A 3 -1.47 -17.63 -0.45
C ASP A 3 -0.90 -16.21 -0.56
N ALA A 4 0.25 -16.03 -1.23
CA ALA A 4 0.82 -14.69 -1.44
C ALA A 4 -0.06 -13.86 -2.39
N ARG A 5 -0.59 -14.48 -3.46
CA ARG A 5 -1.52 -13.81 -4.39
C ARG A 5 -2.83 -13.45 -3.71
N GLN A 6 -3.25 -14.26 -2.75
CA GLN A 6 -4.42 -14.00 -1.91
C GLN A 6 -4.22 -12.78 -1.01
N LEU A 7 -3.12 -12.73 -0.27
CA LEU A 7 -2.82 -11.61 0.63
C LEU A 7 -2.65 -10.29 -0.13
N LEU A 8 -2.23 -10.36 -1.40
CA LEU A 8 -2.11 -9.19 -2.28
C LEU A 8 -3.46 -8.74 -2.89
N GLY A 9 -4.56 -9.48 -2.68
CA GLY A 9 -5.88 -9.14 -3.21
C GLY A 9 -6.05 -9.40 -4.71
N MET A 10 -5.29 -10.34 -5.29
CA MET A 10 -5.39 -10.69 -6.71
C MET A 10 -6.66 -11.50 -7.01
N LYS A 11 -7.32 -11.23 -8.15
CA LYS A 11 -8.47 -12.01 -8.62
C LYS A 11 -8.11 -13.50 -8.78
N GLY A 12 -8.99 -14.40 -8.34
CA GLY A 12 -8.82 -15.86 -8.43
C GLY A 12 -8.05 -16.51 -7.28
N ALA A 13 -7.79 -15.78 -6.19
CA ALA A 13 -7.22 -16.36 -4.98
C ALA A 13 -8.24 -17.19 -4.17
N SER A 14 -7.78 -18.28 -3.55
CA SER A 14 -8.56 -19.15 -2.66
C SER A 14 -9.30 -18.33 -1.59
N GLY A 15 -10.50 -18.74 -1.14
CA GLY A 15 -11.18 -18.07 -0.03
C GLY A 15 -10.47 -18.32 1.31
N THR A 16 -10.57 -17.38 2.26
CA THR A 16 -10.02 -17.53 3.62
C THR A 16 -11.08 -17.24 4.68
N SER A 17 -11.08 -18.00 5.78
CA SER A 17 -11.99 -17.81 6.92
C SER A 17 -11.41 -16.94 8.07
N SER A 18 -10.12 -16.56 8.03
CA SER A 18 -9.51 -15.71 9.05
C SER A 18 -9.79 -14.23 8.78
N ILE A 19 -10.41 -13.55 9.76
CA ILE A 19 -10.85 -12.14 9.67
C ILE A 19 -9.72 -11.18 9.27
N TRP A 20 -8.50 -11.38 9.80
CA TRP A 20 -7.39 -10.47 9.53
C TRP A 20 -6.90 -10.54 8.07
N LYS A 21 -6.82 -11.75 7.50
CA LYS A 21 -6.46 -11.94 6.09
C LYS A 21 -7.56 -11.42 5.16
N LEU A 22 -8.83 -11.53 5.55
CA LEU A 22 -9.95 -10.94 4.81
C LEU A 22 -9.83 -9.41 4.74
N ARG A 23 -9.55 -8.75 5.88
CA ARG A 23 -9.35 -7.29 5.91
C ARG A 23 -8.21 -6.85 4.99
N LEU A 24 -7.08 -7.55 5.03
CA LEU A 24 -5.97 -7.26 4.12
C LEU A 24 -6.32 -7.53 2.65
N GLN A 25 -7.00 -8.63 2.36
CA GLN A 25 -7.43 -8.96 1.00
C GLN A 25 -8.38 -7.90 0.41
N LEU A 26 -9.29 -7.35 1.22
CA LEU A 26 -10.21 -6.27 0.83
C LEU A 26 -9.48 -4.97 0.46
N MET A 27 -8.39 -4.64 1.16
CA MET A 27 -7.58 -3.45 0.88
C MET A 27 -6.70 -3.56 -0.39
N LYS A 28 -6.73 -4.72 -1.07
CA LYS A 28 -5.93 -5.15 -2.24
C LYS A 28 -4.53 -4.51 -2.30
N PRO A 29 -3.58 -4.94 -1.44
CA PRO A 29 -2.26 -4.30 -1.26
C PRO A 29 -1.41 -4.18 -2.52
N VAL A 30 -1.70 -4.96 -3.56
CA VAL A 30 -1.05 -4.82 -4.89
C VAL A 30 -1.16 -3.40 -5.45
N THR A 31 -2.22 -2.68 -5.11
CA THR A 31 -2.48 -1.29 -5.54
C THR A 31 -1.61 -0.26 -4.82
N TRP A 32 -0.91 -0.63 -3.74
CA TRP A 32 -0.06 0.30 -2.99
C TRP A 32 1.30 0.49 -3.67
N ILE A 33 1.74 -0.47 -4.50
CA ILE A 33 3.05 -0.44 -5.16
C ILE A 33 3.22 0.82 -6.04
N PRO A 34 2.27 1.17 -6.92
CA PRO A 34 2.38 2.42 -7.69
C PRO A 34 2.39 3.68 -6.83
N LEU A 35 1.66 3.68 -5.70
CA LEU A 35 1.56 4.86 -4.81
C LEU A 35 2.84 5.09 -4.03
N ILE A 36 3.45 4.03 -3.50
CA ILE A 36 4.75 4.08 -2.82
C ILE A 36 5.82 4.60 -3.79
N TRP A 37 5.81 4.09 -5.03
CA TRP A 37 6.73 4.56 -6.07
C TRP A 37 6.49 6.04 -6.42
N GLY A 38 5.22 6.46 -6.49
CA GLY A 38 4.83 7.85 -6.69
C GLY A 38 5.37 8.79 -5.61
N VAL A 39 5.34 8.37 -4.34
CA VAL A 39 5.93 9.15 -3.23
C VAL A 39 7.45 9.22 -3.35
N LEU A 40 8.12 8.10 -3.67
CA LEU A 40 9.58 8.07 -3.83
C LEU A 40 10.04 8.99 -4.97
N CYS A 41 9.44 8.87 -6.16
CA CYS A 41 9.84 9.70 -7.29
C CYS A 41 9.46 11.18 -7.06
N GLY A 42 8.34 11.46 -6.39
CA GLY A 42 7.95 12.81 -5.99
C GLY A 42 8.93 13.44 -4.99
N ALA A 43 9.35 12.69 -3.98
CA ALA A 43 10.35 13.14 -3.02
C ALA A 43 11.69 13.43 -3.71
N ALA A 44 12.17 12.52 -4.56
CA ALA A 44 13.42 12.72 -5.31
C ALA A 44 13.34 13.91 -6.28
N ALA A 45 12.21 14.10 -6.97
CA ALA A 45 12.01 15.19 -7.93
C ALA A 45 11.79 16.56 -7.26
N SER A 46 11.42 16.60 -5.98
CA SER A 46 11.13 17.85 -5.26
C SER A 46 12.33 18.78 -5.12
N GLY A 47 13.56 18.26 -5.28
CA GLY A 47 14.80 19.01 -5.05
C GLY A 47 15.06 19.37 -3.58
N ASN A 48 14.12 19.05 -2.67
CA ASN A 48 14.21 19.36 -1.25
C ASN A 48 14.46 18.12 -0.38
N PHE A 49 14.42 16.93 -0.97
CA PHE A 49 14.72 15.69 -0.26
C PHE A 49 16.23 15.55 -0.04
N HIS A 50 16.62 15.52 1.22
CA HIS A 50 17.97 15.21 1.65
C HIS A 50 17.96 13.85 2.35
N TRP A 51 19.11 13.17 2.37
CA TRP A 51 19.26 11.89 3.09
C TRP A 51 19.35 12.10 4.62
N GLN A 52 18.36 12.81 5.17
CA GLN A 52 18.17 13.07 6.58
C GLN A 52 17.04 12.18 7.11
N THR A 53 17.13 11.83 8.39
CA THR A 53 16.13 10.99 9.06
C THR A 53 14.72 11.60 9.01
N SER A 54 14.61 12.93 9.04
CA SER A 54 13.34 13.66 8.91
C SER A 54 12.65 13.39 7.58
N ASP A 55 13.40 13.48 6.48
CA ASP A 55 12.86 13.41 5.12
C ASP A 55 12.52 11.98 4.75
N VAL A 56 13.34 11.02 5.20
CA VAL A 56 13.04 9.59 5.10
C VAL A 56 11.77 9.26 5.89
N LEU A 57 11.64 9.75 7.13
CA LEU A 57 10.46 9.49 7.96
C LEU A 57 9.20 10.14 7.36
N ALA A 58 9.31 11.36 6.85
CA ALA A 58 8.22 12.04 6.16
C ALA A 58 7.79 11.28 4.89
N SER A 59 8.75 10.78 4.10
CA SER A 59 8.47 9.97 2.92
C SER A 59 7.78 8.65 3.27
N LEU A 60 8.23 7.97 4.33
CA LEU A 60 7.58 6.75 4.83
C LEU A 60 6.16 7.03 5.35
N ALA A 61 5.96 8.15 6.05
CA ALA A 61 4.62 8.56 6.49
C ALA A 61 3.71 8.82 5.28
N CYS A 62 4.18 9.51 4.25
CA CYS A 62 3.44 9.74 3.00
C CYS A 62 3.11 8.42 2.28
N MET A 63 4.01 7.43 2.28
CA MET A 63 3.73 6.10 1.72
C MET A 63 2.63 5.36 2.49
N LEU A 64 2.69 5.42 3.83
CA LEU A 64 1.68 4.81 4.70
C LEU A 64 0.31 5.47 4.53
N MET A 65 0.29 6.80 4.43
CA MET A 65 -0.94 7.56 4.22
C MET A 65 -1.55 7.32 2.85
N SER A 66 -0.75 7.37 1.78
CA SER A 66 -1.25 7.22 0.41
C SER A 66 -1.67 5.78 0.08
N GLY A 67 -0.88 4.77 0.47
CA GLY A 67 -1.18 3.36 0.20
C GLY A 67 -2.18 2.77 1.19
N PRO A 68 -1.72 2.18 2.31
CA PRO A 68 -2.59 1.47 3.23
C PRO A 68 -3.78 2.26 3.75
N LEU A 69 -3.60 3.51 4.17
CA LEU A 69 -4.67 4.27 4.81
C LEU A 69 -5.69 4.80 3.81
N LEU A 70 -5.27 5.51 2.76
CA LEU A 70 -6.18 6.09 1.77
C LEU A 70 -6.66 5.06 0.74
N ALA A 71 -5.74 4.42 0.02
CA ALA A 71 -6.09 3.48 -1.03
C ALA A 71 -6.72 2.20 -0.47
N GLY A 72 -6.25 1.71 0.67
CA GLY A 72 -6.85 0.56 1.35
C GLY A 72 -8.27 0.85 1.86
N PHE A 73 -8.51 2.03 2.44
CA PHE A 73 -9.85 2.43 2.88
C PHE A 73 -10.83 2.55 1.71
N THR A 74 -10.44 3.28 0.66
CA THR A 74 -11.29 3.45 -0.54
C THR A 74 -11.59 2.11 -1.21
N GLN A 75 -10.63 1.19 -1.28
CA GLN A 75 -10.88 -0.14 -1.84
C GLN A 75 -11.77 -1.02 -0.97
N THR A 76 -11.68 -0.88 0.36
CA THR A 76 -12.56 -1.61 1.28
C THR A 76 -14.01 -1.13 1.17
N ILE A 77 -14.24 0.14 0.85
CA ILE A 77 -15.60 0.68 0.61
C ILE A 77 -16.13 0.28 -0.76
N ASN A 78 -15.26 0.20 -1.77
CA ASN A 78 -15.66 -0.11 -3.15
C ASN A 78 -16.01 -1.59 -3.38
N ASP A 79 -15.57 -2.48 -2.49
CA ASP A 79 -15.75 -3.94 -2.58
C ASP A 79 -16.89 -4.40 -1.66
#